data_AF-A0A9R1WUH3-F1
#
_entry.id   AF-A0A9R1WUH3-F1
#
_cell.length_a   1.000
_cell.length_b   1.000
_cell.length_c   1.000
_cell.angle_alpha   90.00
_cell.angle_beta   90.00
_cell.angle_gamma   90.00
#
_symmetry.space_group_name_H-M   'P 1'
#
loop_
_entity.id
_entity.type
_entity.pdbx_description
1 polymer ?
#
loop_
_entity_poly.entity_id
_entity_poly.type
_entity_poly.pdbx_seq_one_letter_code
_entity_poly.pdbx_strand_id
1 'polypeptide(L)'
;MGRSQITNITGYCRFWVMWHLRGLYVSILITYVALRSVYIIRRVRYDCLLIKTLDRSMASSSSSFSSKRQDELQLDHPCDSDLPFRVKTSRTPNNPGRKFRVCQNSLNGKSRSCKFWQWLDEDEGRKDGRRHYRMKPEESYNFTLKICTLENEISICRMKIEQEKNINKQELEKVNWKLFTHRLALIFLFLLYVKMFF
;
A
#
# COMPACT_ATOMS: atom_id res chain seq x y z
N MET A 1 -34.97 -58.18 -58.71
CA MET A 1 -34.96 -58.11 -57.24
C MET A 1 -33.55 -57.74 -56.79
N GLY A 2 -33.33 -56.64 -56.05
CA GLY A 2 -31.96 -56.36 -55.54
C GLY A 2 -31.57 -54.92 -55.18
N ARG A 3 -32.43 -53.90 -55.25
CA ARG A 3 -32.03 -52.50 -54.95
C ARG A 3 -32.52 -51.91 -53.61
N SER A 4 -33.27 -52.65 -52.79
CA SER A 4 -33.97 -52.07 -51.63
C SER A 4 -33.20 -52.12 -50.29
N GLN A 5 -32.02 -52.76 -50.20
CA GLN A 5 -31.31 -52.92 -48.92
C GLN A 5 -30.20 -51.89 -48.65
N ILE A 6 -29.72 -51.16 -49.67
CA ILE A 6 -28.56 -50.27 -49.54
C ILE A 6 -28.91 -48.92 -48.90
N THR A 7 -30.18 -48.50 -48.94
CA THR A 7 -30.62 -47.20 -48.40
C THR A 7 -30.73 -47.16 -46.87
N ASN A 8 -30.84 -48.32 -46.20
CA ASN A 8 -30.97 -48.36 -44.73
C ASN A 8 -29.63 -48.16 -44.01
N ILE A 9 -28.52 -48.64 -44.59
CA ILE A 9 -27.18 -48.57 -43.95
C ILE A 9 -26.66 -47.13 -43.92
N THR A 10 -26.94 -46.34 -44.97
CA THR A 10 -26.53 -44.93 -45.04
C THR A 10 -27.28 -44.03 -44.07
N GLY A 11 -28.54 -44.36 -43.73
CA GLY A 11 -29.32 -43.67 -42.71
C GLY A 11 -28.74 -43.85 -41.30
N TYR A 12 -28.40 -45.09 -40.93
CA TYR A 12 -27.81 -45.41 -39.62
C TYR A 12 -26.44 -44.75 -39.41
N CYS A 13 -25.57 -44.75 -40.42
CA CYS A 13 -24.26 -44.09 -40.32
C CYS A 13 -24.38 -42.58 -40.10
N ARG A 14 -25.32 -41.91 -40.79
CA ARG A 14 -25.56 -40.46 -40.59
C ARG A 14 -26.07 -40.14 -39.19
N PHE A 15 -26.97 -40.97 -38.67
CA PHE A 15 -27.53 -40.77 -37.33
C PHE A 15 -26.46 -40.98 -36.24
N TRP A 16 -25.62 -42.00 -36.39
CA TRP A 16 -24.54 -42.31 -35.46
C TRP A 16 -23.47 -41.21 -35.43
N VAL A 17 -23.07 -40.69 -36.59
CA VAL A 17 -22.13 -39.57 -36.69
C VAL A 17 -22.71 -38.29 -36.08
N MET A 18 -23.97 -37.97 -36.34
CA MET A 18 -24.64 -36.81 -35.73
C MET A 18 -24.76 -36.94 -34.20
N TRP A 19 -24.98 -38.15 -33.68
CA TRP A 19 -25.05 -38.41 -32.24
C TRP A 19 -23.70 -38.16 -31.57
N HIS A 20 -22.61 -38.67 -32.13
CA HIS A 20 -21.26 -38.43 -31.61
C HIS A 20 -20.83 -36.97 -31.70
N LEU A 21 -21.16 -36.28 -32.80
CA LEU A 21 -20.90 -34.84 -32.94
C LEU A 21 -21.64 -34.00 -31.89
N ARG A 22 -22.90 -34.32 -31.59
CA ARG A 22 -23.66 -33.66 -30.52
C ARG A 22 -23.05 -33.93 -29.14
N GLY A 23 -22.66 -35.16 -28.86
CA GLY A 23 -21.97 -35.52 -27.61
C GLY A 23 -20.65 -34.75 -27.42
N LEU A 24 -19.84 -34.66 -28.48
CA LEU A 24 -18.60 -33.88 -28.48
C LEU A 24 -18.86 -32.38 -28.26
N TYR A 25 -19.85 -31.81 -28.93
CA TYR A 25 -20.20 -30.40 -28.78
C TYR A 25 -20.60 -30.06 -27.34
N VAL A 26 -21.45 -30.89 -26.72
CA VAL A 26 -21.88 -30.72 -25.32
C VAL A 26 -20.68 -30.84 -24.37
N SER A 27 -19.79 -31.82 -24.59
CA SER A 27 -18.57 -31.99 -23.77
C SER A 27 -17.64 -30.77 -23.86
N ILE A 28 -17.41 -30.25 -25.07
CA ILE A 28 -16.61 -29.04 -25.29
C ILE A 28 -17.24 -27.83 -24.60
N LEU A 29 -18.57 -27.67 -24.70
CA LEU A 29 -19.28 -26.56 -24.08
C LEU A 29 -19.19 -26.59 -22.55
N ILE A 30 -19.37 -27.77 -21.94
CA ILE A 30 -19.21 -27.97 -20.49
C ILE A 30 -17.79 -27.61 -20.06
N THR A 31 -16.79 -28.10 -20.80
CA THR A 31 -15.38 -27.84 -20.50
C THR A 31 -15.05 -26.35 -20.61
N TYR A 32 -15.56 -25.67 -21.64
CA TYR A 32 -15.39 -24.23 -21.82
C TYR A 32 -16.04 -23.43 -20.68
N VAL A 33 -17.26 -23.78 -20.27
CA VAL A 33 -17.95 -23.13 -19.14
C VAL A 33 -17.19 -23.35 -17.83
N ALA A 34 -16.68 -24.56 -17.58
CA ALA A 34 -15.87 -24.87 -16.41
C ALA A 34 -14.55 -24.06 -16.38
N LEU A 35 -13.83 -24.01 -17.51
CA LEU A 35 -12.59 -23.23 -17.61
C LEU A 35 -12.84 -21.73 -17.42
N ARG A 36 -13.91 -21.20 -18.02
CA ARG A 36 -14.28 -19.79 -17.87
C ARG A 36 -14.67 -19.43 -16.45
N SER A 37 -15.39 -20.31 -15.75
CA SER A 37 -15.75 -20.10 -14.35
C SER A 37 -14.54 -20.16 -13.42
N VAL A 38 -13.61 -21.09 -13.63
CA VAL A 38 -12.33 -21.13 -12.90
C VAL A 38 -11.51 -19.86 -13.14
N TYR A 39 -11.44 -19.37 -14.38
CA TYR A 39 -10.75 -18.12 -14.72
C TYR A 39 -11.35 -16.92 -13.99
N ILE A 40 -12.68 -16.78 -13.98
CA ILE A 40 -13.38 -15.70 -13.28
C ILE A 40 -13.11 -15.76 -11.76
N ILE A 41 -13.21 -16.95 -11.16
CA ILE A 41 -12.94 -17.12 -9.71
C ILE A 41 -11.50 -16.73 -9.38
N ARG A 42 -10.52 -17.15 -10.19
CA ARG A 42 -9.11 -16.76 -10.00
C ARG A 42 -8.94 -15.25 -10.10
N ARG A 43 -9.52 -14.61 -11.12
CA ARG A 43 -9.45 -13.16 -11.32
C ARG A 43 -10.02 -12.39 -10.12
N VAL A 44 -11.21 -12.75 -9.65
CA VAL A 44 -11.83 -12.13 -8.46
C VAL A 44 -10.95 -12.32 -7.20
N ARG A 45 -10.32 -13.49 -7.05
CA ARG A 45 -9.40 -13.74 -5.93
C ARG A 45 -8.15 -12.85 -5.98
N TYR A 46 -7.57 -12.65 -7.16
CA TYR A 46 -6.44 -11.73 -7.35
C TYR A 46 -6.83 -10.28 -7.06
N ASP A 47 -7.98 -9.83 -7.56
CA ASP A 47 -8.45 -8.45 -7.34
C ASP A 47 -8.71 -8.20 -5.83
N CYS A 48 -9.32 -9.15 -5.12
CA CYS A 48 -9.50 -9.07 -3.66
C CYS A 48 -8.18 -9.07 -2.88
N LEU A 49 -7.18 -9.84 -3.32
CA LEU A 49 -5.84 -9.83 -2.72
C LEU A 49 -5.16 -8.48 -2.94
N LEU A 50 -5.23 -7.94 -4.14
CA LEU A 50 -4.65 -6.65 -4.49
C LEU A 50 -5.24 -5.51 -3.64
N ILE A 51 -6.58 -5.48 -3.50
CA ILE A 51 -7.29 -4.50 -2.65
C ILE A 51 -6.83 -4.61 -1.19
N LYS A 52 -6.75 -5.83 -0.63
CA LYS A 52 -6.25 -6.04 0.74
C LYS A 52 -4.80 -5.58 0.93
N THR A 53 -3.97 -5.70 -0.10
CA THR A 53 -2.57 -5.26 -0.04
C THR A 53 -2.48 -3.73 -0.06
N LEU A 54 -3.33 -3.08 -0.86
CA LEU A 54 -3.43 -1.62 -0.92
C LEU A 54 -3.95 -1.03 0.40
N ASP A 55 -4.99 -1.59 1.00
CA ASP A 55 -5.49 -1.14 2.32
C ASP A 55 -4.41 -1.27 3.40
N ARG A 56 -3.64 -2.36 3.38
CA ARG A 56 -2.53 -2.58 4.32
C ARG A 56 -1.40 -1.57 4.12
N SER A 57 -1.15 -1.14 2.89
CA SER A 57 -0.14 -0.12 2.59
C SER A 57 -0.57 1.28 3.07
N MET A 58 -1.86 1.63 2.95
CA MET A 58 -2.40 2.89 3.48
C MET A 58 -2.41 2.93 5.01
N ALA A 59 -2.66 1.80 5.67
CA ALA A 59 -2.58 1.70 7.13
C ALA A 59 -1.13 1.70 7.68
N SER A 60 -0.12 1.40 6.85
CA SER A 60 1.29 1.33 7.26
C SER A 60 2.08 2.62 7.03
N SER A 61 1.48 3.64 6.40
CA SER A 61 2.13 4.95 6.19
C SER A 61 2.14 5.84 7.45
N SER A 62 1.62 5.35 8.57
CA SER A 62 1.78 6.00 9.88
C SER A 62 2.95 5.34 10.62
N SER A 63 4.01 6.12 10.87
CA SER A 63 5.20 5.78 11.66
C SER A 63 6.32 5.00 10.94
N SER A 64 7.26 5.74 10.35
CA SER A 64 8.67 5.34 10.21
C SER A 64 9.55 6.54 9.85
N PHE A 65 9.68 7.51 10.77
CA PHE A 65 10.81 8.46 10.72
C PHE A 65 12.06 7.71 11.21
N SER A 66 12.66 6.91 10.33
CA SER A 66 13.98 6.32 10.57
C SER A 66 15.05 7.38 10.30
N SER A 67 15.42 8.11 11.35
CA SER A 67 16.57 9.02 11.36
C SER A 67 17.86 8.22 11.13
N LYS A 68 18.31 8.15 9.88
CA LYS A 68 19.71 7.87 9.56
C LYS A 68 20.50 9.07 10.08
N ARG A 69 21.17 8.90 11.23
CA ARG A 69 22.21 9.82 11.68
C ARG A 69 23.37 9.71 10.69
N GLN A 70 23.45 10.67 9.77
CA GLN A 70 24.71 11.00 9.13
C GLN A 70 25.61 11.54 10.25
N ASP A 71 26.66 10.77 10.57
CA ASP A 71 27.86 11.29 11.22
C ASP A 71 28.51 12.28 10.25
N GLU A 72 27.96 13.48 10.20
CA GLU A 72 28.65 14.65 9.66
C GLU A 72 29.64 15.09 10.73
N LEU A 73 30.89 14.69 10.54
CA LEU A 73 32.08 15.28 11.16
C LEU A 73 31.89 16.80 11.18
N GLN A 74 31.58 17.36 12.35
CA GLN A 74 31.44 18.81 12.52
C GLN A 74 32.77 19.47 12.15
N LEU A 75 32.77 20.08 10.97
CA LEU A 75 33.90 20.70 10.29
C LEU A 75 34.25 22.08 10.87
N ASP A 76 34.16 22.26 12.18
CA ASP A 76 34.56 23.48 12.86
C ASP A 76 35.39 23.11 14.09
N HIS A 77 36.68 22.82 13.86
CA HIS A 77 37.69 22.73 14.90
C HIS A 77 38.46 24.06 14.99
N PRO A 78 38.06 24.99 15.89
CA PRO A 78 38.70 26.31 16.04
C PRO A 78 40.07 26.29 16.74
N CYS A 79 40.74 25.13 16.87
CA CYS A 79 42.12 25.01 17.36
C CYS A 79 42.94 24.28 16.30
N ASP A 80 44.16 24.75 16.01
CA ASP A 80 45.12 24.15 15.05
C ASP A 80 45.63 22.75 15.45
N SER A 81 44.99 22.12 16.42
CA SER A 81 45.27 20.74 16.83
C SER A 81 44.08 19.90 16.40
N ASP A 82 44.30 18.87 15.59
CA ASP A 82 43.30 17.89 15.12
C ASP A 82 42.73 17.00 16.25
N LEU A 83 42.68 17.50 17.49
CA LEU A 83 42.28 16.78 18.69
C LEU A 83 40.94 17.30 19.20
N PRO A 84 40.08 16.39 19.72
CA PRO A 84 38.78 16.76 20.24
C PRO A 84 38.87 17.68 21.45
N PHE A 85 37.88 18.56 21.61
CA PHE A 85 37.75 19.43 22.78
C PHE A 85 37.14 18.67 23.96
N ARG A 86 37.45 19.11 25.19
CA ARG A 86 36.82 18.63 26.42
C ARG A 86 35.90 19.70 26.99
N VAL A 87 34.71 19.30 27.39
CA VAL A 87 33.75 20.16 28.11
C VAL A 87 34.02 20.07 29.61
N LYS A 88 34.18 21.22 30.27
CA LYS A 88 34.33 21.34 31.72
C LYS A 88 33.27 22.27 32.29
N THR A 89 33.05 22.15 33.59
CA THR A 89 32.11 23.01 34.34
C THR A 89 32.92 23.95 35.23
N SER A 90 32.61 25.24 35.15
CA SER A 90 33.23 26.28 35.97
C SER A 90 32.85 26.09 37.44
N ARG A 91 33.89 26.12 38.28
CA ARG A 91 33.78 26.09 39.75
C ARG A 91 34.07 27.45 40.36
N THR A 92 34.21 28.49 39.53
CA THR A 92 34.51 29.84 40.04
C THR A 92 33.28 30.46 40.68
N PRO A 93 33.42 31.19 41.81
CA PRO A 93 32.28 31.79 42.51
C PRO A 93 31.54 32.83 41.65
N ASN A 94 32.22 33.45 40.68
CA ASN A 94 31.61 34.40 39.76
C ASN A 94 30.78 33.74 38.64
N ASN A 95 31.05 32.47 38.33
CA ASN A 95 30.38 31.72 37.26
C ASN A 95 30.17 30.24 37.66
N PRO A 96 29.43 29.96 38.75
CA PRO A 96 29.25 28.61 39.23
C PRO A 96 28.37 27.83 38.25
N GLY A 97 28.78 26.61 37.88
CA GLY A 97 27.95 25.70 37.07
C GLY A 97 27.94 25.97 35.56
N ARG A 98 28.53 27.07 35.07
CA ARG A 98 28.63 27.34 33.62
C ARG A 98 29.59 26.37 32.93
N LYS A 99 29.20 25.81 31.78
CA LYS A 99 30.05 24.88 31.01
C LYS A 99 30.91 25.64 30.03
N PHE A 100 32.11 25.15 29.76
CA PHE A 100 33.04 25.71 28.78
C PHE A 100 33.81 24.59 28.09
N ARG A 101 34.22 24.82 26.83
CA ARG A 101 35.08 23.90 26.07
C ARG A 101 36.52 24.36 26.09
N VAL A 102 37.44 23.41 26.28
CA VAL A 102 38.90 23.62 26.23
C VAL A 102 39.56 22.59 25.32
N CYS A 103 40.64 22.99 24.64
CA CYS A 103 41.46 22.06 23.89
C CYS A 103 42.15 21.04 24.82
N GLN A 104 42.22 19.78 24.42
CA GLN A 104 42.86 18.72 25.22
C GLN A 104 44.38 18.92 25.34
N ASN A 105 45.04 19.52 24.34
CA ASN A 105 46.47 19.83 24.40
C ASN A 105 46.81 20.87 25.47
N SER A 106 45.89 21.79 25.78
CA SER A 106 46.08 22.80 26.83
C SER A 106 46.27 22.19 28.23
N LEU A 107 45.79 20.96 28.43
CA LEU A 107 45.79 20.28 29.73
C LEU A 107 46.96 19.31 29.91
N ASN A 108 47.54 18.84 28.81
CA ASN A 108 48.47 17.70 28.84
C ASN A 108 49.95 18.11 28.90
N GLY A 109 50.29 19.40 28.79
CA GLY A 109 51.65 19.95 29.01
C GLY A 109 52.78 19.40 28.12
N LYS A 110 52.48 18.48 27.19
CA LYS A 110 53.45 17.74 26.38
C LYS A 110 53.66 18.31 24.97
N SER A 111 52.83 19.27 24.53
CA SER A 111 52.89 19.88 23.20
C SER A 111 52.58 21.39 23.27
N ARG A 112 52.76 22.11 22.15
CA ARG A 112 52.47 23.55 22.03
C ARG A 112 51.11 23.87 22.66
N SER A 113 51.10 24.70 23.70
CA SER A 113 49.91 24.97 24.50
C SER A 113 48.85 25.70 23.66
N CYS A 114 47.83 25.00 23.16
CA CYS A 114 46.66 25.64 22.54
C CYS A 114 45.88 26.37 23.64
N LYS A 115 45.69 27.69 23.53
CA LYS A 115 44.96 28.51 24.53
C LYS A 115 43.45 28.56 24.27
N PHE A 116 42.93 27.65 23.46
CA PHE A 116 41.52 27.65 23.08
C PHE A 116 40.63 27.40 24.30
N TRP A 117 39.75 28.37 24.57
CA TRP A 117 38.76 28.34 25.63
C TRP A 117 37.52 29.12 25.17
N GLN A 118 36.33 28.54 25.36
CA GLN A 118 35.07 29.18 24.98
C GLN A 118 33.93 28.74 25.90
N TRP A 119 33.10 29.69 26.33
CA TRP A 119 31.87 29.38 27.08
C TRP A 119 30.89 28.58 26.20
N LEU A 120 30.24 27.59 26.81
CA LEU A 120 29.07 26.91 26.27
C LEU A 120 27.88 27.53 26.96
N ASP A 121 27.41 28.66 26.43
CA ASP A 121 26.16 29.27 26.89
C ASP A 121 24.98 28.36 26.54
N GLU A 122 23.86 28.50 27.26
CA GLU A 122 22.72 27.58 27.15
C GLU A 122 22.15 27.45 25.73
N ASP A 123 22.41 28.43 24.87
CA ASP A 123 22.00 28.42 23.47
C ASP A 123 22.84 27.46 22.60
N GLU A 124 24.09 27.15 22.96
CA GLU A 124 24.89 26.10 22.30
C GLU A 124 24.77 24.73 22.99
N GLY A 125 24.19 24.69 24.20
CA GLY A 125 24.01 23.47 25.00
C GLY A 125 22.83 22.59 24.59
N ARG A 126 21.88 23.13 23.81
CA ARG A 126 20.80 22.36 23.16
C ARG A 126 21.21 22.00 21.73
N LYS A 127 22.27 21.20 21.62
CA LYS A 127 22.56 20.40 20.42
C LYS A 127 21.90 19.02 20.50
N ASP A 128 20.80 18.86 21.22
CA ASP A 128 19.77 17.96 20.73
C ASP A 128 19.21 18.65 19.49
N GLY A 129 19.34 18.06 18.30
CA GLY A 129 19.05 18.70 17.01
C GLY A 129 17.62 19.21 16.78
N ARG A 130 16.81 19.41 17.83
CA ARG A 130 15.61 20.25 17.81
C ARG A 130 16.05 21.72 17.89
N ARG A 131 16.42 22.28 16.74
CA ARG A 131 16.15 23.71 16.52
C ARG A 131 14.68 23.90 16.86
N HIS A 132 14.38 24.58 17.95
CA HIS A 132 13.02 25.06 18.18
C HIS A 132 12.84 26.16 17.13
N TYR A 133 12.39 25.79 15.93
CA TYR A 133 11.96 26.74 14.92
C TYR A 133 10.85 27.54 15.58
N ARG A 134 11.16 28.75 16.05
CA ARG A 134 10.16 29.73 16.43
C ARG A 134 9.52 30.18 15.12
N MET A 135 8.57 29.39 14.62
CA MET A 135 7.76 29.78 13.47
C MET A 135 7.13 31.13 13.78
N LYS A 136 7.20 32.05 12.83
CA LYS A 136 6.47 33.31 12.97
C LYS A 136 4.97 32.98 13.03
N PRO A 137 4.17 33.68 13.87
CA PRO A 137 2.74 33.39 14.02
C PRO A 137 1.96 33.36 12.68
N GLU A 138 2.37 34.19 11.72
CA GLU A 138 1.78 34.26 10.37
C GLU A 138 1.99 32.98 9.56
N GLU A 139 3.18 32.37 9.63
CA GLU A 139 3.47 31.10 8.95
C GLU A 139 2.68 29.97 9.58
N SER A 140 2.57 29.95 10.91
CA SER A 140 1.76 28.97 11.64
C SER A 140 0.30 28.99 11.19
N TYR A 141 -0.31 30.18 11.07
CA TYR A 141 -1.70 30.31 10.63
C TYR A 141 -1.87 29.84 9.17
N ASN A 142 -0.93 30.15 8.29
CA ASN A 142 -0.96 29.72 6.89
C ASN A 142 -0.90 28.18 6.78
N PHE A 143 -0.05 27.54 7.58
CA PHE A 143 0.00 26.07 7.63
C PHE A 143 -1.26 25.46 8.19
N THR A 144 -1.81 26.01 9.28
CA THR A 144 -3.09 25.55 9.84
C THR A 144 -4.21 25.64 8.80
N LEU A 145 -4.31 26.74 8.07
CA LEU A 145 -5.30 26.90 7.01
C LEU A 145 -5.13 25.85 5.90
N LYS A 146 -3.89 25.61 5.44
CA LYS A 146 -3.60 24.59 4.43
C LYS A 146 -3.95 23.18 4.91
N ILE A 147 -3.67 22.86 6.17
CA ILE A 147 -4.03 21.57 6.78
C ILE A 147 -5.56 21.42 6.78
N CYS A 148 -6.31 22.43 7.24
CA CYS A 148 -7.78 22.39 7.23
C CYS A 148 -8.34 22.21 5.81
N THR A 149 -7.78 22.90 4.81
CA THR A 149 -8.20 22.76 3.42
C THR A 149 -7.96 21.35 2.90
N LEU A 150 -6.77 20.80 3.12
CA LEU A 150 -6.43 19.44 2.69
C LEU A 150 -7.28 18.39 3.41
N GLU A 151 -7.55 18.57 4.70
CA GLU A 151 -8.43 17.69 5.46
C GLU A 151 -9.86 17.69 4.90
N ASN A 152 -10.38 18.85 4.50
CA ASN A 152 -11.67 18.97 3.85
C ASN A 152 -11.69 18.28 2.48
N GLU A 153 -10.66 18.51 1.64
CA GLU A 153 -10.53 17.84 0.34
C GLU A 153 -10.46 16.31 0.49
N ILE A 154 -9.69 15.82 1.47
CA ILE A 154 -9.62 14.39 1.80
C ILE A 154 -10.99 13.86 2.23
N SER A 155 -11.74 14.62 3.04
CA SER A 155 -13.09 14.25 3.46
C SER A 155 -14.03 14.11 2.27
N ILE A 156 -14.04 15.09 1.36
CA ILE A 156 -14.84 15.08 0.13
C ILE A 156 -14.47 13.87 -0.74
N CYS A 157 -13.18 13.60 -0.92
CA CYS A 157 -12.71 12.44 -1.68
C CYS A 157 -13.18 11.11 -1.06
N ARG A 158 -13.11 10.96 0.26
CA ARG A 158 -13.62 9.76 0.94
C ARG A 158 -15.11 9.57 0.72
N MET A 159 -15.90 10.63 0.80
CA MET A 159 -17.35 10.56 0.55
C MET A 159 -17.66 10.10 -0.88
N LYS A 160 -16.95 10.63 -1.88
CA LYS A 160 -17.11 10.22 -3.29
C LYS A 160 -16.81 8.74 -3.50
N ILE A 161 -15.71 8.25 -2.92
CA ILE A 161 -15.33 6.83 -3.02
C ILE A 161 -16.42 5.94 -2.40
N GLU A 162 -16.94 6.29 -1.22
CA GLU A 162 -17.98 5.48 -0.57
C GLU A 162 -19.30 5.54 -1.36
N GLN A 163 -19.63 6.68 -1.98
CA GLN A 163 -20.79 6.81 -2.86
C GLN A 163 -20.66 5.90 -4.10
N GLU A 164 -19.53 5.93 -4.80
CA GLU A 164 -19.28 5.08 -5.97
C GLU A 164 -19.30 3.60 -5.60
N LYS A 165 -18.73 3.24 -4.45
CA LYS A 165 -18.76 1.88 -3.90
C LYS A 165 -20.20 1.41 -3.65
N ASN A 166 -21.06 2.26 -3.10
CA ASN A 166 -22.47 1.95 -2.88
C ASN A 166 -23.23 1.76 -4.20
N ILE A 167 -22.98 2.62 -5.19
CA ILE A 167 -23.56 2.48 -6.54
C ILE A 167 -23.12 1.15 -7.18
N ASN A 168 -21.83 0.86 -7.15
CA ASN A 168 -21.27 -0.38 -7.71
C ASN A 168 -21.83 -1.62 -7.01
N LYS A 169 -22.01 -1.58 -5.69
CA LYS A 169 -22.66 -2.64 -4.92
C LYS A 169 -24.09 -2.87 -5.40
N GLN A 170 -24.86 -1.80 -5.61
CA GLN A 170 -26.24 -1.89 -6.09
C GLN A 170 -26.30 -2.48 -7.51
N GLU A 171 -25.42 -2.08 -8.41
CA GLU A 171 -25.34 -2.65 -9.77
C GLU A 171 -24.95 -4.14 -9.73
N LEU A 172 -24.03 -4.53 -8.85
CA LEU A 172 -23.65 -5.92 -8.65
C LEU A 172 -24.84 -6.77 -8.16
N GLU A 173 -25.62 -6.26 -7.20
CA GLU A 173 -26.83 -6.94 -6.70
C GLU A 173 -27.87 -7.11 -7.81
N LYS A 174 -28.08 -6.10 -8.67
CA LYS A 174 -28.97 -6.21 -9.84
C LYS A 174 -28.51 -7.31 -10.81
N VAL A 175 -27.22 -7.36 -11.12
CA VAL A 175 -26.67 -8.40 -12.01
C VAL A 175 -26.78 -9.79 -11.37
N ASN A 176 -26.52 -9.89 -10.08
CA ASN A 176 -26.63 -11.14 -9.34
C ASN A 176 -28.07 -11.66 -9.33
N TRP A 177 -29.05 -10.78 -9.16
CA TRP A 177 -30.47 -11.14 -9.26
C TRP A 177 -30.84 -11.66 -10.66
N LYS A 178 -30.35 -11.01 -11.73
CA LYS A 178 -30.54 -11.51 -13.10
C LYS A 178 -29.90 -12.89 -13.30
N LEU A 179 -28.72 -13.13 -12.75
CA LEU A 179 -28.07 -14.43 -12.84
C LEU A 179 -28.88 -15.51 -12.10
N PHE A 180 -29.42 -15.16 -10.94
CA PHE A 180 -30.26 -16.04 -10.14
C PHE A 180 -31.54 -16.42 -10.88
N THR A 181 -32.24 -15.47 -11.50
CA THR A 181 -33.45 -15.75 -12.30
C THR A 181 -33.14 -16.63 -13.51
N HIS A 182 -32.03 -16.37 -14.22
CA HIS A 182 -31.58 -17.25 -15.31
C HIS A 182 -31.30 -18.68 -14.84
N ARG A 183 -30.66 -18.85 -13.68
CA ARG A 183 -30.42 -20.19 -13.11
C ARG A 183 -31.73 -20.93 -12.82
N LEU A 184 -32.72 -20.26 -12.22
CA LEU A 184 -34.02 -20.87 -11.95
C LEU A 184 -34.76 -21.25 -13.24
N ALA A 185 -34.71 -20.40 -14.27
CA ALA A 185 -35.33 -20.71 -15.56
C ALA A 185 -34.70 -21.95 -16.22
N LEU A 186 -33.37 -22.10 -16.15
CA LEU A 186 -32.68 -23.30 -16.65
C LEU A 186 -33.09 -24.57 -15.89
N ILE A 187 -33.20 -24.49 -14.57
CA ILE A 187 -33.67 -25.62 -13.75
C ILE A 187 -35.10 -25.99 -14.14
N PHE A 188 -36.00 -25.01 -14.33
CA PHE A 188 -37.38 -25.27 -14.74
C PHE A 188 -37.46 -25.93 -16.13
N LEU A 189 -36.69 -25.42 -17.10
CA LEU A 189 -36.59 -26.04 -18.43
C LEU A 189 -36.08 -27.48 -18.37
N PHE A 190 -35.09 -27.75 -17.52
CA PHE A 190 -34.57 -29.10 -17.30
C PHE A 190 -35.65 -30.05 -16.73
N LEU A 191 -36.42 -29.60 -15.75
CA LEU A 191 -37.51 -30.38 -15.18
C LEU A 191 -38.61 -30.69 -16.21
N LEU A 192 -38.97 -29.72 -17.05
CA LEU A 192 -39.91 -29.93 -18.15
C LEU A 192 -39.38 -30.95 -19.17
N TYR A 193 -38.10 -30.86 -19.51
CA TYR A 193 -37.45 -31.81 -20.42
C TYR A 193 -37.50 -33.24 -19.87
N VAL A 194 -37.16 -33.44 -18.59
CA VAL A 194 -37.23 -34.75 -17.93
C VAL A 194 -38.67 -35.29 -17.94
N LYS A 195 -39.67 -34.44 -17.63
CA LYS A 195 -41.09 -34.82 -17.65
C LYS A 195 -41.62 -35.20 -19.03
N MET A 196 -41.04 -34.68 -20.11
CA MET A 196 -41.43 -35.07 -21.47
C MET A 196 -40.85 -36.43 -21.88
N PHE A 197 -39.76 -36.87 -21.23
CA PHE A 197 -39.01 -38.05 -21.63
C PHE A 197 -39.37 -39.31 -20.81
N PHE A 198 -39.91 -39.12 -19.60
CA PHE A 198 -40.38 -40.18 -18.69
C PHE A 198 -41.89 -40.05 -18.47
#